data_AF-A0A967MUP0-F1
#
_entry.id   AF-A0A967MUP0-F1
#
_cell.length_a   1.000
_cell.length_b   1.000
_cell.length_c   1.000
_cell.angle_alpha   90.00
_cell.angle_beta   90.00
_cell.angle_gamma   90.00
#
_symmetry.space_group_name_H-M   'P 1'
#
loop_
_entity.id
_entity.type
_entity.pdbx_description
1 polymer ?
#
loop_
_entity_poly.entity_id
_entity_poly.type
_entity_poly.pdbx_seq_one_letter_code
_entity_poly.pdbx_strand_id
1 'polypeptide(L)' 'MAYNNILVEKDGHLAVLTINRPKAMNALNAETLTEIDQAYDELMQDGQTRVVIITGAEKAFV' A
#
# COMPACT_ATOMS: atom_id res chain seq x y z
N MET A 1 -2.50 10.72 -4.51
CA MET A 1 -1.28 11.51 -4.17
C MET A 1 -0.05 10.66 -4.46
N ALA A 2 1.16 11.20 -4.40
CA ALA A 2 2.37 10.38 -4.44
C ALA A 2 2.74 9.97 -3.01
N TYR A 3 2.73 8.67 -2.72
CA TYR A 3 3.20 8.12 -1.45
C TYR A 3 4.72 7.94 -1.50
N ASN A 4 5.39 8.05 -0.35
CA ASN A 4 6.85 7.90 -0.24
C ASN A 4 7.26 6.46 0.06
N ASN A 5 6.45 5.73 0.83
CA ASN A 5 6.80 4.45 1.42
C ASN A 5 5.94 3.28 0.91
N ILE A 6 4.85 3.56 0.20
CA ILE A 6 3.98 2.55 -0.40
C ILE A 6 3.74 2.81 -1.89
N LEU A 7 3.31 1.77 -2.59
CA LEU A 7 2.79 1.83 -3.96
C LEU A 7 1.38 1.25 -3.97
N VAL A 8 0.48 1.84 -4.75
CA VAL A 8 -0.88 1.35 -4.93
C VAL A 8 -1.15 1.20 -6.42
N GLU A 9 -1.41 -0.03 -6.84
CA GLU A 9 -1.78 -0.37 -8.22
C GLU A 9 -3.21 -0.92 -8.23
N LYS A 10 -3.98 -0.59 -9.26
CA LYS A 10 -5.37 -1.05 -9.42
C LYS A 10 -5.51 -1.82 -10.73
N ASP A 11 -6.11 -3.00 -10.65
CA ASP A 11 -6.50 -3.84 -11.79
C ASP A 11 -7.97 -4.28 -11.63
N GLY A 12 -8.87 -3.56 -12.28
CA GLY A 12 -10.31 -3.76 -12.16
C GLY A 12 -10.81 -3.58 -10.73
N HIS A 13 -11.25 -4.69 -10.11
CA HIS A 13 -11.76 -4.71 -8.73
C HIS A 13 -10.70 -5.06 -7.68
N LEU A 14 -9.46 -5.31 -8.12
CA LEU A 14 -8.32 -5.63 -7.27
C LEU A 14 -7.43 -4.41 -7.11
N ALA A 15 -7.09 -4.09 -5.86
CA ALA A 15 -6.02 -3.16 -5.54
C ALA A 15 -4.83 -3.92 -4.92
N VAL A 16 -3.62 -3.57 -5.32
CA VAL A 16 -2.37 -4.11 -4.75
C VAL A 16 -1.64 -2.98 -4.06
N LEU A 17 -1.59 -3.04 -2.73
CA LEU A 17 -0.80 -2.13 -1.89
C LEU A 17 0.53 -2.80 -1.56
N THR A 18 1.62 -2.21 -2.05
CA THR A 18 2.97 -2.69 -1.81
C THR A 18 3.70 -1.76 -0.85
N ILE A 19 4.16 -2.26 0.29
CA ILE A 19 5.11 -1.56 1.16
C ILE A 19 6.46 -1.54 0.46
N ASN A 20 6.93 -0.35 0.09
CA ASN A 20 8.10 -0.16 -0.76
C ASN A 20 9.22 0.58 -0.03
N ARG A 21 9.75 -0.06 1.01
CA ARG A 21 10.91 0.43 1.78
C ARG A 21 12.02 -0.62 1.83
N PRO A 22 12.54 -1.09 0.68
CA PRO A 22 13.48 -2.21 0.64
C PRO A 22 14.76 -1.96 1.44
N LYS A 23 15.24 -0.70 1.48
CA LYS A 23 16.41 -0.29 2.29
C LYS A 23 16.23 -0.47 3.80
N ALA A 24 14.98 -0.51 4.27
CA ALA A 24 14.61 -0.72 5.66
C ALA A 24 13.95 -2.09 5.89
N MET A 25 14.09 -3.03 4.94
CA MET A 25 13.42 -4.35 4.97
C MET A 25 11.90 -4.23 5.15
N ASN A 26 11.29 -3.19 4.60
CA ASN A 26 9.86 -2.86 4.73
C ASN A 26 9.37 -2.58 6.17
N ALA A 27 10.27 -2.40 7.14
CA ALA A 27 9.92 -2.09 8.52
C ALA A 27 9.01 -0.86 8.61
N LEU A 28 7.92 -0.95 9.38
CA LEU A 28 6.92 0.11 9.50
C LEU A 28 7.41 1.30 10.34
N ASN A 29 7.18 2.52 9.85
CA ASN A 29 7.31 3.76 10.62
C ASN A 29 5.97 4.52 10.62
N ALA A 30 5.90 5.61 11.38
CA ALA A 30 4.67 6.41 11.49
C ALA A 30 4.18 6.92 10.13
N GLU A 31 5.08 7.34 9.23
CA GLU A 31 4.71 7.80 7.89
C GLU A 31 4.11 6.67 7.04
N THR A 32 4.70 5.48 7.07
CA THR A 32 4.20 4.30 6.33
C THR A 32 2.80 3.93 6.81
N LEU A 33 2.56 3.95 8.13
CA LEU A 33 1.24 3.66 8.69
C LEU A 33 0.20 4.70 8.25
N THR A 34 0.55 5.99 8.29
CA THR A 34 -0.33 7.07 7.80
C THR A 34 -0.64 6.93 6.31
N GLU A 35 0.35 6.57 5.50
CA GLU A 35 0.14 6.36 4.06
C GLU A 35 -0.76 5.15 3.78
N ILE A 36 -0.61 4.06 4.53
CA ILE A 36 -1.49 2.89 4.42
C ILE A 36 -2.93 3.27 4.75
N ASP A 37 -3.14 4.03 5.84
CA ASP A 37 -4.47 4.48 6.27
C ASP A 37 -5.14 5.35 5.19
N GLN A 38 -4.40 6.32 4.66
CA GLN A 38 -4.85 7.17 3.56
C GLN A 38 -5.19 6.38 2.29
N ALA A 39 -4.32 5.45 1.88
CA ALA A 39 -4.57 4.60 0.74
C ALA A 39 -5.81 3.73 0.94
N TYR A 40 -6.03 3.21 2.15
CA TYR A 40 -7.19 2.40 2.46
C TYR A 40 -8.50 3.21 2.40
N ASP A 41 -8.51 4.43 2.93
CA ASP A 41 -9.65 5.35 2.82
C ASP A 41 -9.98 5.68 1.36
N GLU A 42 -8.96 5.94 0.53
CA GLU A 42 -9.14 6.17 -0.90
C GLU A 42 -9.73 4.95 -1.62
N LEU A 43 -9.22 3.75 -1.32
CA LEU A 43 -9.73 2.50 -1.88
C LEU A 43 -11.16 2.20 -1.45
N MET A 44 -11.53 2.54 -0.22
CA MET A 44 -12.89 2.39 0.29
C MET A 44 -13.86 3.35 -0.42
N GLN A 45 -13.44 4.58 -0.69
CA GLN A 45 -14.25 5.60 -1.36
C GLN A 45 -14.41 5.36 -2.87
N ASP A 46 -13.47 4.66 -3.51
CA ASP A 46 -13.46 4.37 -4.94
C ASP A 46 -14.66 3.53 -5.42
N GLY A 47 -15.30 2.76 -4.52
CA GLY A 47 -16.52 1.98 -4.80
C GLY A 47 -16.36 0.83 -5.81
N GLN A 48 -15.25 0.78 -6.53
CA GLN A 48 -14.89 -0.28 -7.48
C GLN A 48 -14.00 -1.35 -6.86
N THR A 49 -13.21 -1.00 -5.85
CA THR A 49 -12.30 -1.91 -5.16
C THR A 49 -13.09 -2.92 -4.32
N ARG A 50 -12.88 -4.21 -4.57
CA ARG A 50 -13.51 -5.31 -3.82
C ARG A 50 -12.52 -6.15 -3.03
N VAL A 51 -11.27 -6.19 -3.50
CA VAL A 51 -10.19 -6.96 -2.88
C VAL A 51 -8.97 -6.07 -2.81
N VAL A 52 -8.29 -6.09 -1.67
CA VAL A 52 -6.98 -5.45 -1.49
C VAL A 52 -5.97 -6.53 -1.13
N ILE A 53 -4.91 -6.64 -1.92
CA ILE A 53 -3.71 -7.40 -1.57
C ILE A 53 -2.74 -6.43 -0.92
N ILE A 54 -2.24 -6.78 0.26
CA ILE A 54 -1.12 -6.09 0.88
C ILE A 54 0.10 -6.99 0.74
N THR A 55 1.21 -6.43 0.29
CA THR A 55 2.49 -7.14 0.13
C THR A 55 3.67 -6.21 0.41
N GLY A 56 4.87 -6.78 0.54
CA GLY A 56 6.12 -6.03 0.63
C GLY A 56 6.93 -6.13 -0.65
N ALA A 57 7.71 -5.09 -0.94
CA ALA A 57 8.65 -5.08 -2.06
C ALA A 57 9.88 -5.96 -1.78
N GLU A 58 10.41 -6.57 -2.83
CA GLU A 58 11.64 -7.37 -2.82
C GLU A 58 11.63 -8.54 -1.82
N LYS A 59 12.47 -8.46 -0.78
CA LYS A 59 12.91 -9.61 0.03
C LYS A 59 12.07 -9.83 1.28
N ALA A 60 11.32 -8.82 1.72
CA ALA A 60 10.59 -8.85 2.99
C ALA A 60 9.13 -8.44 2.77
N PHE A 61 8.23 -9.01 3.57
CA PHE A 61 6.86 -8.50 3.64
C PHE A 61 6.84 -7.21 4.49
N VAL A 62 7.28 -7.31 5.74
CA VAL A 62 7.40 -6.20 6.72
C VAL A 62 8.38 -6.55 7.82
#